data_AF-A0A1C6BYE1-F1
#
_entry.id   AF-A0A1C6BYE1-F1
#
_cell.length_a   1.000
_cell.length_b   1.000
_cell.length_c   1.000
_cell.angle_alpha   90.00
_cell.angle_beta   90.00
_cell.angle_gamma   90.00
#
_symmetry.space_group_name_H-M   'P 1'
#
loop_
_entity.id
_entity.type
_entity.pdbx_description
1 polymer ?
#
loop_
_entity_poly.entity_id
_entity_poly.type
_entity_poly.pdbx_seq_one_letter_code
_entity_poly.pdbx_strand_id
1 'polypeptide(L)'
;MIIFDGLYSFISLLLSMLSLFISNFMSQKDVEKFPFGKHILEPLVISIKSLVILIMCVFTLVGALKTIISGGNSVEFGLAIIYSVISVLGCGIISFYIKSKAKSLSSELLKAEFNQWLMDTILSAAVLVGFLIAMALSESKFSFLNPYIDPAMTLIVSIVFLRLPIKTFIESFKEIIAVKADDEINEDIYVLVKEIEEEYRFEDSIARVSKIGRELRIEIDFVYNQNSKLKTLDQMDSVREEINDAMKHIKYNKWLNVSFTGNKKWIV
;
A
#
# COMPACT_ATOMS: atom_id res chain seq x y z
N MET A 1 -6.59 -25.39 7.75
CA MET A 1 -5.56 -24.40 7.39
C MET A 1 -5.03 -24.58 5.97
N ILE A 2 -4.82 -25.80 5.44
CA ILE A 2 -4.36 -26.02 4.04
C ILE A 2 -5.25 -25.33 3.00
N ILE A 3 -6.58 -25.53 3.09
CA ILE A 3 -7.53 -24.92 2.13
C ILE A 3 -7.43 -23.40 2.18
N PHE A 4 -7.23 -22.83 3.37
CA PHE A 4 -7.05 -21.39 3.53
C PHE A 4 -5.75 -20.92 2.88
N ASP A 5 -4.63 -21.59 3.12
CA ASP A 5 -3.32 -21.29 2.51
C ASP A 5 -3.36 -21.38 0.98
N GLY A 6 -3.96 -22.44 0.44
CA GLY A 6 -4.11 -22.64 -0.99
C GLY A 6 -5.02 -21.62 -1.65
N LEU A 7 -6.20 -21.34 -1.07
CA LEU A 7 -7.11 -20.32 -1.59
C LEU A 7 -6.50 -18.93 -1.49
N TYR A 8 -5.82 -18.62 -0.39
CA TYR A 8 -5.13 -17.34 -0.20
C TYR A 8 -4.07 -17.17 -1.27
N SER A 9 -3.17 -18.14 -1.45
CA SER A 9 -2.13 -18.12 -2.48
C SER A 9 -2.69 -17.99 -3.90
N PHE A 10 -3.80 -18.69 -4.20
CA PHE A 10 -4.45 -18.61 -5.51
C PHE A 10 -5.05 -17.23 -5.78
N ILE A 11 -5.77 -16.66 -4.81
CA ILE A 11 -6.35 -15.32 -4.95
C ILE A 11 -5.25 -14.26 -5.00
N SER A 12 -4.22 -14.39 -4.16
CA SER A 12 -2.98 -13.59 -4.19
C SER A 12 -2.38 -13.56 -5.60
N LEU A 13 -2.26 -14.71 -6.26
CA LEU A 13 -1.75 -14.80 -7.64
C LEU A 13 -2.60 -13.98 -8.63
N LEU A 14 -3.94 -14.12 -8.58
CA LEU A 14 -4.84 -13.37 -9.46
C LEU A 14 -4.72 -11.86 -9.23
N LEU A 15 -4.60 -11.45 -7.97
CA LEU A 15 -4.41 -10.05 -7.58
C LEU A 15 -3.03 -9.50 -8.03
N SER A 16 -1.99 -10.34 -8.03
CA SER A 16 -0.68 -9.99 -8.59
C SER A 16 -0.74 -9.83 -10.12
N MET A 17 -1.49 -10.70 -10.82
CA MET A 17 -1.72 -10.54 -12.27
C MET A 17 -2.44 -9.23 -12.59
N LEU A 18 -3.47 -8.89 -11.81
CA LEU A 18 -4.17 -7.60 -11.91
C LEU A 18 -3.20 -6.42 -11.71
N SER A 19 -2.34 -6.51 -10.70
CA SER A 19 -1.33 -5.49 -10.40
C SER A 19 -0.35 -5.30 -11.56
N LEU A 20 0.12 -6.40 -12.14
CA LEU A 20 1.00 -6.37 -13.31
C LEU A 20 0.31 -5.74 -14.53
N PHE A 21 -0.94 -6.13 -14.80
CA PHE A 21 -1.74 -5.55 -15.86
C PHE A 21 -1.90 -4.03 -15.70
N ILE A 22 -2.28 -3.59 -14.50
CA ILE A 22 -2.48 -2.16 -14.21
C ILE A 22 -1.15 -1.40 -14.26
N SER A 23 -0.06 -1.98 -13.76
CA SER A 23 1.27 -1.38 -13.90
C SER A 23 1.66 -1.16 -15.36
N ASN A 24 1.35 -2.11 -16.25
CA ASN A 24 1.61 -1.97 -17.68
C ASN A 24 0.64 -1.00 -18.36
N PHE A 25 -0.59 -0.88 -17.87
CA PHE A 25 -1.56 0.09 -18.39
C PHE A 25 -1.20 1.53 -17.99
N MET A 26 -0.67 1.73 -16.78
CA MET A 26 -0.21 3.02 -16.27
C MET A 26 1.04 3.55 -16.98
N SER A 27 1.92 2.67 -17.50
CA SER A 27 3.13 3.09 -18.22
C SER A 27 2.83 3.72 -19.59
N GLN A 28 1.66 3.44 -20.15
CA GLN A 28 1.22 3.98 -21.43
C GLN A 28 0.67 5.41 -21.27
N LYS A 29 1.32 6.38 -21.92
CA LYS A 29 0.86 7.77 -21.98
C LYS A 29 -0.36 7.90 -22.89
N ASP A 30 -1.47 8.35 -22.34
CA ASP A 30 -2.74 8.59 -23.05
C ASP A 30 -3.37 9.87 -22.50
N VAL A 31 -2.88 11.02 -22.98
CA VAL A 31 -3.25 12.34 -22.44
C VAL A 31 -4.67 12.74 -22.83
N GLU A 32 -5.17 12.27 -23.98
CA GLU A 32 -6.54 12.57 -24.43
C GLU A 32 -7.60 11.95 -23.51
N LYS A 33 -7.40 10.70 -23.08
CA LYS A 33 -8.33 10.03 -22.15
C LYS A 33 -7.99 10.28 -20.68
N PHE A 34 -6.72 10.46 -20.35
CA PHE A 34 -6.24 10.68 -18.99
C PHE A 34 -5.34 11.93 -18.92
N PRO A 35 -5.92 13.14 -18.92
CA PRO A 35 -5.16 14.40 -18.93
C PRO A 35 -4.22 14.56 -17.73
N PHE A 36 -4.60 14.00 -16.58
CA PHE A 36 -3.83 14.04 -15.32
C PHE A 36 -3.09 12.74 -15.03
N GLY A 37 -2.89 11.90 -16.06
CA GLY A 37 -2.26 10.59 -15.93
C GLY A 37 -3.14 9.54 -15.24
N LYS A 38 -2.53 8.38 -14.97
CA LYS A 38 -3.19 7.16 -14.48
C LYS A 38 -2.77 6.80 -13.04
N HIS A 39 -2.14 7.72 -12.32
CA HIS A 39 -1.51 7.47 -11.02
C HIS A 39 -2.48 6.97 -9.95
N ILE A 40 -3.76 7.37 -10.01
CA ILE A 40 -4.82 6.92 -9.09
C ILE A 40 -5.10 5.41 -9.17
N LEU A 41 -4.75 4.75 -10.29
CA LEU A 41 -4.96 3.31 -10.43
C LEU A 41 -4.07 2.48 -9.49
N GLU A 42 -2.90 2.99 -9.11
CA GLU A 42 -2.01 2.31 -8.16
C GLU A 42 -2.66 2.15 -6.77
N PRO A 43 -3.06 3.23 -6.05
CA PRO A 43 -3.75 3.09 -4.78
C PRO A 43 -5.13 2.42 -4.91
N LEU A 44 -5.82 2.57 -6.05
CA LEU A 44 -7.09 1.88 -6.29
C LEU A 44 -6.90 0.36 -6.27
N VAL A 45 -5.94 -0.17 -7.04
CA VAL A 45 -5.66 -1.63 -7.05
C VAL A 45 -5.23 -2.10 -5.67
N ILE A 46 -4.33 -1.39 -5.00
CA ILE A 46 -3.86 -1.77 -3.67
C ILE A 46 -5.02 -1.82 -2.67
N SER A 47 -5.96 -0.87 -2.74
CA SER A 47 -7.17 -0.87 -1.90
C SER A 47 -8.06 -2.07 -2.18
N ILE A 48 -8.31 -2.42 -3.45
CA ILE A 48 -9.12 -3.58 -3.84
C ILE A 48 -8.46 -4.87 -3.36
N LYS A 49 -7.14 -5.02 -3.56
CA LYS A 49 -6.38 -6.18 -3.08
C LYS A 49 -6.51 -6.37 -1.58
N SER A 50 -6.29 -5.29 -0.84
CA SER A 50 -6.38 -5.29 0.61
C SER A 50 -7.78 -5.64 1.09
N LEU A 51 -8.81 -5.14 0.42
CA LEU A 51 -10.20 -5.45 0.75
C LEU A 51 -10.54 -6.94 0.49
N VAL A 52 -10.11 -7.49 -0.65
CA VAL A 52 -10.33 -8.92 -0.98
C VAL A 52 -9.66 -9.80 0.08
N ILE A 53 -8.40 -9.52 0.43
CA ILE A 53 -7.66 -10.24 1.46
C ILE A 53 -8.35 -10.10 2.83
N LEU A 54 -8.82 -8.90 3.18
CA LEU A 54 -9.54 -8.65 4.43
C LEU A 54 -10.81 -9.52 4.53
N ILE A 55 -11.62 -9.56 3.47
CA ILE A 55 -12.84 -10.38 3.39
C ILE A 55 -12.50 -11.86 3.57
N MET A 56 -11.44 -12.34 2.91
CA MET A 56 -10.96 -13.71 3.07
C MET A 56 -10.56 -14.03 4.51
N CYS A 57 -9.76 -13.15 5.15
CA CYS A 57 -9.36 -13.33 6.54
C CYS A 57 -10.57 -13.42 7.48
N VAL A 58 -11.57 -12.56 7.31
CA VAL A 58 -12.80 -12.58 8.11
C VAL A 58 -13.59 -13.87 7.87
N PHE A 59 -13.77 -14.28 6.61
CA PHE A 59 -14.48 -15.51 6.27
C PHE A 59 -13.80 -16.74 6.89
N THR A 60 -12.47 -16.82 6.78
CA THR A 60 -11.66 -17.89 7.36
C THR A 60 -11.72 -17.88 8.89
N LEU A 61 -11.66 -16.71 9.52
CA LEU A 61 -11.76 -16.58 10.97
C LEU A 61 -13.09 -17.12 11.49
N VAL A 62 -14.20 -16.76 10.84
CA VAL A 62 -15.54 -17.28 11.18
C VAL A 62 -15.61 -18.79 10.93
N GLY A 63 -15.01 -19.28 9.84
CA GLY A 63 -14.91 -20.72 9.55
C GLY A 63 -14.16 -21.47 10.66
N ALA A 64 -12.99 -20.98 11.07
CA ALA A 64 -12.18 -21.57 12.12
C ALA A 64 -12.92 -21.61 13.46
N LEU A 65 -13.63 -20.53 13.83
CA LEU A 65 -14.48 -20.50 15.02
C LEU A 65 -15.57 -21.58 14.97
N LYS A 66 -16.27 -21.72 13.84
CA LYS A 66 -17.28 -22.77 13.67
C LYS A 66 -16.69 -24.16 13.82
N THR A 67 -15.51 -24.40 13.22
CA THR A 67 -14.81 -25.68 13.32
C THR A 67 -14.42 -26.03 14.75
N ILE A 68 -13.93 -25.06 15.54
CA ILE A 68 -13.62 -25.28 16.96
C ILE A 68 -14.88 -25.70 17.73
N ILE A 69 -15.99 -24.99 17.50
CA ILE A 69 -17.27 -25.27 18.17
C ILE A 69 -17.85 -26.63 17.75
N SER A 70 -17.63 -27.05 16.50
CA SER A 70 -18.14 -28.33 15.98
C SER A 70 -17.27 -29.55 16.33
N GLY A 71 -16.24 -29.40 17.17
CA GLY A 71 -15.41 -30.52 17.63
C GLY A 71 -14.08 -30.72 16.88
N GLY A 72 -13.66 -29.75 16.06
CA GLY A 72 -12.38 -29.79 15.35
C GLY A 72 -12.42 -30.47 13.98
N ASN A 73 -11.26 -30.62 13.35
CA ASN A 73 -11.08 -31.22 12.03
C ASN A 73 -10.45 -32.62 12.11
N SER A 74 -10.77 -33.49 11.14
CA SER A 74 -9.99 -34.71 10.92
C SER A 74 -8.59 -34.37 10.40
N VAL A 75 -7.56 -34.98 10.98
CA VAL A 75 -6.17 -34.68 10.62
C VAL A 75 -5.65 -35.68 9.59
N GLU A 76 -5.44 -35.21 8.35
CA GLU A 76 -4.71 -35.97 7.32
C GLU A 76 -3.32 -35.37 7.12
N PHE A 77 -2.30 -36.12 7.55
CA PHE A 77 -0.92 -35.62 7.65
C PHE A 77 -0.10 -35.76 6.35
N GLY A 78 -0.37 -36.79 5.53
CA GLY A 78 0.58 -37.28 4.52
C GLY A 78 0.93 -36.29 3.41
N LEU A 79 -0.03 -35.98 2.54
CA LEU A 79 0.19 -35.05 1.41
C LEU A 79 0.32 -33.59 1.87
N ALA A 80 -0.22 -33.28 3.05
CA ALA A 80 -0.26 -31.94 3.61
C ALA A 80 1.13 -31.38 3.93
N ILE A 81 2.02 -32.18 4.51
CA ILE A 81 3.38 -31.76 4.86
C ILE A 81 4.19 -31.44 3.60
N ILE A 82 4.10 -32.31 2.58
CA ILE A 82 4.80 -32.11 1.30
C ILE A 82 4.35 -30.80 0.65
N TYR A 83 3.04 -30.57 0.61
CA TYR A 83 2.47 -29.31 0.14
C TYR A 83 3.04 -28.11 0.91
N SER A 84 3.01 -28.13 2.24
CA SER A 84 3.47 -27.00 3.06
C SER A 84 4.96 -26.69 2.87
N VAL A 85 5.82 -27.72 2.74
CA VAL A 85 7.24 -27.52 2.46
C VAL A 85 7.44 -26.85 1.10
N ILE A 86 6.75 -27.31 0.06
CA ILE A 86 6.83 -26.72 -1.28
C ILE A 86 6.32 -25.28 -1.26
N SER A 87 5.19 -25.00 -0.60
CA SER A 87 4.62 -23.65 -0.51
C SER A 87 5.56 -22.68 0.22
N VAL A 88 6.15 -23.07 1.36
CA VAL A 88 7.11 -22.24 2.09
C VAL A 88 8.32 -21.88 1.23
N LEU A 89 8.90 -22.88 0.54
CA LEU A 89 10.06 -22.65 -0.30
C LEU A 89 9.71 -21.78 -1.52
N GLY A 90 8.61 -22.08 -2.20
CA GLY A 90 8.15 -21.34 -3.38
C GLY A 90 7.86 -19.88 -3.07
N CYS A 91 7.00 -19.62 -2.07
CA CYS A 91 6.66 -18.26 -1.66
C CYS A 91 7.87 -17.54 -1.07
N GLY A 92 8.73 -18.24 -0.33
CA GLY A 92 9.93 -17.67 0.26
C GLY A 92 10.96 -17.20 -0.79
N ILE A 93 11.19 -18.00 -1.83
CA ILE A 93 12.07 -17.64 -2.95
C ILE A 93 11.56 -16.40 -3.66
N ILE A 94 10.25 -16.34 -3.95
CA ILE A 94 9.65 -15.19 -4.64
C ILE A 94 9.69 -13.94 -3.76
N SER A 95 9.36 -14.07 -2.47
CA SER A 95 9.48 -12.99 -1.49
C SER A 95 10.88 -12.40 -1.45
N PHE A 96 11.90 -13.25 -1.40
CA PHE A 96 13.30 -12.83 -1.40
C PHE A 96 13.70 -12.14 -2.72
N TYR A 97 13.24 -12.69 -3.85
CA TYR A 97 13.48 -12.11 -5.17
C TYR A 97 12.90 -10.70 -5.28
N ILE A 98 11.63 -10.51 -4.88
CA ILE A 98 10.97 -9.20 -4.89
C ILE A 98 11.69 -8.24 -3.93
N LYS A 99 12.04 -8.68 -2.72
CA LYS A 99 12.77 -7.85 -1.74
C LYS A 99 14.09 -7.31 -2.30
N SER A 100 14.82 -8.15 -3.02
CA SER A 100 16.09 -7.78 -3.64
C SER A 100 15.90 -6.73 -4.74
N LYS A 101 14.86 -6.87 -5.57
CA LYS A 101 14.53 -5.93 -6.65
C LYS A 101 13.81 -4.67 -6.20
N ALA A 102 13.10 -4.72 -5.07
CA ALA A 102 12.36 -3.58 -4.53
C ALA A 102 13.27 -2.45 -4.03
N LYS A 103 14.51 -2.76 -3.61
CA LYS A 103 15.48 -1.74 -3.18
C LYS A 103 15.82 -0.69 -4.26
N SER A 104 15.65 -1.02 -5.54
CA SER A 104 15.93 -0.11 -6.65
C SER A 104 14.70 0.61 -7.20
N LEU A 105 13.49 0.31 -6.72
CA LEU A 105 12.23 0.78 -7.34
C LEU A 105 11.30 1.39 -6.28
N SER A 106 11.06 2.69 -6.35
CA SER A 106 10.12 3.45 -5.49
C SER A 106 8.66 3.19 -5.88
N SER A 107 8.18 1.95 -5.71
CA SER A 107 6.84 1.50 -6.13
C SER A 107 6.04 0.98 -4.93
N GLU A 108 4.91 1.62 -4.61
CA GLU A 108 4.00 1.13 -3.56
C GLU A 108 3.32 -0.17 -4.01
N LEU A 109 3.05 -0.33 -5.32
CA LEU A 109 2.56 -1.60 -5.85
C LEU A 109 3.54 -2.75 -5.61
N LEU A 110 4.84 -2.52 -5.80
CA LEU A 110 5.87 -3.54 -5.60
C LEU A 110 6.05 -3.87 -4.11
N LYS A 111 5.91 -2.87 -3.24
CA LYS A 111 5.91 -3.06 -1.78
C LYS A 111 4.67 -3.85 -1.33
N ALA A 112 3.50 -3.59 -1.92
CA ALA A 112 2.29 -4.36 -1.70
C ALA A 112 2.47 -5.82 -2.17
N GLU A 113 3.07 -6.05 -3.34
CA GLU A 113 3.44 -7.40 -3.81
C GLU A 113 4.39 -8.10 -2.83
N PHE A 114 5.47 -7.43 -2.41
CA PHE A 114 6.41 -8.00 -1.44
C PHE A 114 5.72 -8.43 -0.15
N ASN A 115 4.88 -7.56 0.42
CA ASN A 115 4.15 -7.86 1.65
C ASN A 115 3.18 -9.03 1.46
N GLN A 116 2.53 -9.13 0.29
CA GLN A 116 1.64 -10.24 -0.02
C GLN A 116 2.38 -11.58 -0.06
N TRP A 117 3.48 -11.66 -0.82
CA TRP A 117 4.30 -12.88 -0.92
C TRP A 117 4.94 -13.26 0.43
N LEU A 118 5.35 -12.27 1.21
CA LEU A 118 5.84 -12.49 2.56
C LEU A 118 4.73 -13.10 3.45
N MET A 119 3.49 -12.63 3.31
CA MET A 119 2.36 -13.22 4.03
C MET A 119 2.06 -14.64 3.55
N ASP A 120 2.09 -14.92 2.24
CA ASP A 120 1.97 -16.29 1.73
C ASP A 120 3.03 -17.19 2.38
N THR A 121 4.28 -16.73 2.45
CA THR A 121 5.39 -17.48 3.08
C THR A 121 5.15 -17.74 4.56
N ILE A 122 4.76 -16.72 5.33
CA ILE A 122 4.50 -16.84 6.77
C ILE A 122 3.33 -17.79 7.03
N LEU A 123 2.29 -17.70 6.20
CA LEU A 123 1.08 -18.51 6.34
C LEU A 123 1.38 -19.98 6.02
N SER A 124 2.06 -20.28 4.91
CA SER A 124 2.53 -21.63 4.60
C SER A 124 3.48 -22.17 5.68
N ALA A 125 4.32 -21.32 6.29
CA ALA A 125 5.20 -21.72 7.37
C ALA A 125 4.42 -22.05 8.65
N ALA A 126 3.38 -21.28 8.97
CA ALA A 126 2.46 -21.58 10.06
C ALA A 126 1.74 -22.92 9.83
N VAL A 127 1.39 -23.25 8.57
CA VAL A 127 0.82 -24.55 8.19
C VAL A 127 1.80 -25.67 8.47
N LEU A 128 3.05 -25.53 8.02
CA LEU A 128 4.09 -26.51 8.28
C LEU A 128 4.30 -26.74 9.79
N VAL A 129 4.39 -25.66 10.58
CA VAL A 129 4.52 -25.74 12.04
C VAL A 129 3.31 -26.44 12.68
N GLY A 130 2.10 -26.11 12.24
CA GLY A 130 0.87 -26.77 12.71
C GLY A 130 0.91 -28.29 12.49
N PHE A 131 1.37 -28.75 11.32
CA PHE A 131 1.52 -30.18 11.04
C PHE A 131 2.60 -30.85 11.89
N LEU A 132 3.75 -30.20 12.07
CA LEU A 132 4.82 -30.74 12.92
C LEU A 132 4.36 -30.90 14.37
N ILE A 133 3.61 -29.93 14.90
CA ILE A 133 3.03 -29.99 16.24
C ILE A 133 2.01 -31.13 16.33
N ALA A 134 1.09 -31.24 15.37
CA ALA A 134 0.07 -32.29 15.35
C ALA A 134 0.66 -33.70 15.22
N MET A 135 1.77 -33.84 14.49
CA MET A 135 2.52 -35.10 14.35
C MET A 135 3.19 -35.47 15.68
N ALA A 136 3.88 -34.53 16.34
CA ALA A 136 4.48 -34.77 17.65
C ALA A 136 3.44 -35.13 18.73
N LEU A 137 2.23 -34.56 18.64
CA LEU A 137 1.12 -34.83 19.57
C LEU A 137 0.41 -36.16 19.29
N SER A 138 0.44 -36.67 18.05
CA SER A 138 -0.23 -37.92 17.68
C SER A 138 0.32 -39.15 18.39
N GLU A 139 1.60 -39.15 18.79
CA GLU A 139 2.24 -40.23 19.56
C GLU A 139 2.14 -40.02 21.09
N SER A 140 1.47 -38.95 21.52
CA SER A 140 1.39 -38.54 22.93
C SER A 140 0.01 -38.80 23.56
N LYS A 141 -0.07 -38.69 24.90
CA LYS A 141 -1.33 -38.72 25.66
C LYS A 141 -2.29 -37.57 25.32
N PHE A 142 -1.83 -36.56 24.57
CA PHE A 142 -2.59 -35.37 24.21
C PHE A 142 -3.20 -35.42 22.80
N SER A 143 -3.28 -36.61 22.18
CA SER A 143 -3.85 -36.80 20.85
C SER A 143 -5.28 -36.26 20.69
N PHE A 144 -6.05 -36.12 21.77
CA PHE A 144 -7.37 -35.50 21.79
C PHE A 144 -7.37 -34.01 21.36
N LEU A 145 -6.22 -33.33 21.43
CA LEU A 145 -6.07 -31.94 20.99
C LEU A 145 -5.86 -31.80 19.48
N ASN A 146 -5.46 -32.87 18.79
CA ASN A 146 -5.11 -32.84 17.36
C ASN A 146 -6.18 -32.19 16.47
N PRO A 147 -7.48 -32.49 16.64
CA PRO A 147 -8.54 -31.87 15.84
C PRO A 147 -8.64 -30.34 15.97
N TYR A 148 -8.12 -29.78 17.06
CA TYR A 148 -8.21 -28.35 17.37
C TYR A 148 -6.99 -27.55 16.93
N ILE A 149 -5.86 -28.20 16.64
CA ILE A 149 -4.61 -27.51 16.28
C ILE A 149 -4.79 -26.68 15.02
N ASP A 150 -5.31 -27.30 13.95
CA ASP A 150 -5.53 -26.65 12.65
C ASP A 150 -6.46 -25.44 12.74
N PRO A 151 -7.67 -25.53 13.33
CA PRO A 151 -8.55 -24.36 13.43
C PRO A 151 -8.07 -23.33 14.46
N ALA A 152 -7.37 -23.72 15.54
CA ALA A 152 -6.76 -22.76 16.47
C ALA A 152 -5.64 -21.95 15.82
N MET A 153 -4.74 -22.61 15.07
CA MET A 153 -3.70 -21.93 14.30
C MET A 153 -4.30 -21.03 13.23
N THR A 154 -5.33 -21.51 12.51
CA THR A 154 -6.05 -20.71 11.50
C THR A 154 -6.63 -19.44 12.14
N LEU A 155 -7.22 -19.56 13.34
CA LEU A 155 -7.78 -18.43 14.08
C LEU A 155 -6.70 -17.41 14.49
N ILE A 156 -5.59 -17.89 15.07
CA ILE A 156 -4.47 -17.03 15.50
C ILE A 156 -3.89 -16.26 14.30
N VAL A 157 -3.56 -16.99 13.21
CA VAL A 157 -2.99 -16.40 12.00
C VAL A 157 -3.95 -15.39 11.39
N SER A 158 -5.24 -15.71 11.28
CA SER A 158 -6.25 -14.79 10.72
C SER A 158 -6.32 -13.50 11.53
N ILE A 159 -6.33 -13.57 12.86
CA ILE A 159 -6.38 -12.38 13.74
C ILE A 159 -5.15 -11.51 13.57
N VAL A 160 -3.95 -12.11 13.59
CA VAL A 160 -2.69 -11.38 13.42
C VAL A 160 -2.66 -10.71 12.04
N PHE A 161 -3.17 -11.41 11.01
CA PHE A 161 -3.12 -10.94 9.64
C PHE A 161 -4.09 -9.80 9.38
N LEU A 162 -5.26 -9.72 10.03
CA LEU A 162 -6.26 -8.67 9.81
C LEU A 162 -5.68 -7.25 9.87
N ARG A 163 -4.70 -6.99 10.73
CA ARG A 163 -4.12 -5.66 10.90
C ARG A 163 -3.46 -5.12 9.63
N LEU A 164 -2.80 -5.98 8.86
CA LEU A 164 -2.07 -5.60 7.66
C LEU A 164 -2.97 -5.09 6.53
N PRO A 165 -3.94 -5.87 6.00
CA PRO A 165 -4.82 -5.42 4.94
C PRO A 165 -5.72 -4.27 5.40
N ILE A 166 -6.12 -4.18 6.68
CA ILE A 166 -6.85 -3.00 7.19
C ILE A 166 -6.00 -1.74 7.04
N LYS A 167 -4.74 -1.78 7.52
CA LYS A 167 -3.83 -0.64 7.44
C LYS A 167 -3.58 -0.25 5.98
N THR A 168 -3.23 -1.21 5.13
CA THR A 168 -2.96 -0.97 3.70
C THR A 168 -4.20 -0.47 2.96
N PHE A 169 -5.38 -1.00 3.25
CA PHE A 169 -6.64 -0.49 2.70
C PHE A 169 -6.86 0.98 3.06
N ILE A 170 -6.74 1.34 4.36
CA ILE A 170 -6.96 2.71 4.82
C ILE A 170 -5.94 3.67 4.18
N GLU A 171 -4.66 3.30 4.15
CA GLU A 171 -3.60 4.12 3.57
C GLU A 171 -3.84 4.36 2.07
N SER A 172 -4.13 3.31 1.30
CA SER A 172 -4.40 3.47 -0.14
C SER A 172 -5.73 4.16 -0.42
N PHE A 173 -6.76 3.93 0.39
CA PHE A 173 -8.05 4.59 0.22
C PHE A 173 -7.95 6.11 0.49
N LYS A 174 -7.14 6.52 1.48
CA LYS A 174 -6.83 7.94 1.74
C LYS A 174 -6.23 8.64 0.52
N GLU A 175 -5.35 7.97 -0.23
CA GLU A 175 -4.79 8.52 -1.47
C GLU A 175 -5.87 8.70 -2.56
N ILE A 176 -6.84 7.78 -2.66
CA ILE A 176 -7.95 7.87 -3.64
C ILE A 176 -8.82 9.10 -3.38
N ILE A 177 -9.08 9.42 -2.11
CA ILE A 177 -9.88 10.59 -1.72
C ILE A 177 -9.02 11.86 -1.53
N ALA A 178 -7.77 11.84 -2.03
CA ALA A 178 -6.84 12.97 -2.04
C ALA A 178 -6.56 13.59 -0.65
N VAL A 179 -6.40 12.73 0.38
CA VAL A 179 -5.88 13.19 1.68
C VAL A 179 -4.47 13.75 1.51
N LYS A 180 -4.11 14.67 2.41
CA LYS A 180 -2.78 15.30 2.44
C LYS A 180 -1.65 14.26 2.38
N ALA A 181 -0.52 14.67 1.81
CA ALA A 181 0.71 13.88 1.82
C ALA A 181 1.25 13.66 3.25
N ASP A 182 2.41 13.01 3.38
CA ASP A 182 3.07 12.83 4.67
C ASP A 182 3.36 14.19 5.34
N ASP A 183 3.26 14.24 6.67
CA ASP A 183 3.41 15.50 7.44
C ASP A 183 4.77 16.15 7.21
N GLU A 184 5.84 15.37 7.08
CA GLU A 184 7.19 15.86 6.81
C GLU A 184 7.27 16.57 5.45
N ILE A 185 6.63 16.03 4.40
CA ILE A 185 6.61 16.64 3.06
C ILE A 185 5.75 17.91 3.06
N ASN A 186 4.61 17.89 3.76
CA ASN A 186 3.77 19.08 3.87
C ASN A 186 4.48 20.22 4.61
N GLU A 187 5.17 19.90 5.70
CA GLU A 187 5.91 20.89 6.50
C GLU A 187 7.07 21.49 5.69
N ASP A 188 7.83 20.66 4.99
CA ASP A 188 8.92 21.09 4.11
C ASP A 188 8.43 22.06 3.02
N ILE A 189 7.35 21.71 2.33
CA ILE A 189 6.73 22.58 1.31
C ILE A 189 6.12 23.83 1.94
N TYR A 190 5.50 23.72 3.12
CA TYR A 190 4.91 24.85 3.83
C TYR A 190 5.97 25.89 4.20
N VAL A 191 7.09 25.46 4.78
CA VAL A 191 8.21 26.34 5.13
C VAL A 191 8.77 27.03 3.89
N LEU A 192 9.07 26.26 2.83
CA LEU A 192 9.53 26.81 1.55
C LEU A 192 8.58 27.89 1.00
N VAL A 193 7.28 27.62 1.00
CA VAL A 193 6.28 28.56 0.47
C VAL A 193 6.20 29.82 1.34
N LYS A 194 6.35 29.71 2.66
CA LYS A 194 6.37 30.86 3.56
C LYS A 194 7.63 31.71 3.43
N GLU A 195 8.79 31.11 3.21
CA GLU A 195 10.03 31.84 2.93
C GLU A 195 9.89 32.69 1.65
N ILE A 196 9.30 32.11 0.59
CA ILE A 196 9.03 32.81 -0.68
C ILE A 196 7.96 33.91 -0.50
N GLU A 197 6.92 33.67 0.31
CA GLU A 197 5.93 34.68 0.67
C GLU A 197 6.58 35.94 1.25
N GLU A 198 7.50 35.76 2.20
CA GLU A 198 8.21 36.85 2.85
C GLU A 198 9.21 37.53 1.90
N GLU A 199 10.01 36.75 1.16
CA GLU A 199 11.01 37.27 0.23
C GLU A 199 10.38 38.16 -0.83
N TYR A 200 9.28 37.71 -1.43
CA TYR A 200 8.61 38.42 -2.53
C TYR A 200 7.50 39.37 -2.06
N ARG A 201 7.23 39.43 -0.75
CA ARG A 201 6.23 40.30 -0.11
C ARG A 201 4.81 40.07 -0.65
N PHE A 202 4.43 38.80 -0.77
CA PHE A 202 3.02 38.46 -1.02
C PHE A 202 2.17 38.78 0.22
N GLU A 203 0.87 38.96 0.02
CA GLU A 203 -0.07 39.19 1.12
C GLU A 203 -0.37 37.91 1.90
N ASP A 204 -0.42 36.79 1.18
CA ASP A 204 -0.82 35.50 1.69
C ASP A 204 -0.35 34.40 0.75
N SER A 205 -0.29 33.17 1.26
CA SER A 205 -0.04 31.97 0.46
C SER A 205 -0.74 30.75 1.03
N ILE A 206 -1.15 29.86 0.13
CA ILE A 206 -1.70 28.55 0.47
C ILE A 206 -0.97 27.49 -0.33
N ALA A 207 -0.53 26.43 0.35
CA ALA A 207 0.01 25.24 -0.27
C ALA A 207 -0.91 24.05 0.04
N ARG A 208 -1.36 23.36 -1.01
CA ARG A 208 -2.13 22.12 -0.91
C ARG A 208 -1.30 21.00 -1.52
N VAL A 209 -0.98 19.98 -0.71
CA VAL A 209 -0.18 18.85 -1.17
C VAL A 209 -0.90 17.55 -0.87
N SER A 210 -1.17 16.77 -1.91
CA SER A 210 -1.74 15.43 -1.82
C SER A 210 -0.86 14.42 -2.54
N LYS A 211 -0.85 13.18 -2.06
CA LYS A 211 -0.11 12.07 -2.67
C LYS A 211 -1.09 11.14 -3.36
N ILE A 212 -0.79 10.77 -4.60
CA ILE A 212 -1.53 9.77 -5.37
C ILE A 212 -0.53 8.82 -6.03
N GLY A 213 -0.37 7.62 -5.45
CA GLY A 213 0.60 6.63 -5.92
C GLY A 213 2.03 7.18 -5.85
N ARG A 214 2.65 7.40 -7.01
CA ARG A 214 4.01 7.94 -7.12
C ARG A 214 4.07 9.42 -7.47
N GLU A 215 2.92 10.09 -7.54
CA GLU A 215 2.81 11.51 -7.84
C GLU A 215 2.43 12.29 -6.58
N LEU A 216 3.10 13.41 -6.34
CA LEU A 216 2.64 14.47 -5.46
C LEU A 216 1.96 15.53 -6.32
N ARG A 217 0.71 15.83 -5.98
CA ARG A 217 -0.02 16.97 -6.52
C ARG A 217 0.14 18.13 -5.57
N ILE A 218 0.84 19.15 -6.07
CA ILE A 218 1.24 20.34 -5.33
C ILE A 218 0.57 21.52 -6.01
N GLU A 219 -0.31 22.19 -5.28
CA GLU A 219 -0.92 23.44 -5.70
C GLU A 219 -0.49 24.53 -4.71
N ILE A 220 0.16 25.56 -5.24
CA ILE A 220 0.65 26.69 -4.46
C ILE A 220 0.02 27.94 -5.05
N ASP A 221 -0.68 28.69 -4.20
CA ASP A 221 -1.35 29.91 -4.58
C ASP A 221 -0.77 31.09 -3.79
N PHE A 222 -0.23 32.10 -4.48
CA PHE A 222 0.28 33.33 -3.87
C PHE A 222 -0.65 34.51 -4.14
N VAL A 223 -0.94 35.31 -3.10
CA VAL A 223 -1.80 36.50 -3.20
C VAL A 223 -0.96 37.77 -3.30
N TYR A 224 -1.20 38.54 -4.36
CA TYR A 224 -0.53 39.82 -4.62
C TYR A 224 -1.09 40.95 -3.77
N ASN A 225 -0.20 41.87 -3.41
CA ASN A 225 -0.53 43.20 -2.95
C ASN A 225 0.31 44.24 -3.72
N GLN A 226 0.13 45.53 -3.40
CA GLN A 226 0.85 46.62 -4.06
C GLN A 226 2.37 46.64 -3.80
N ASN A 227 2.83 45.96 -2.74
CA ASN A 227 4.22 45.88 -2.32
C ASN A 227 4.95 44.62 -2.84
N SER A 228 4.24 43.71 -3.49
CA SER A 228 4.82 42.48 -4.04
C SER A 228 5.88 42.79 -5.09
N LYS A 229 7.00 42.08 -5.04
CA LYS A 229 8.19 42.38 -5.85
C LYS A 229 8.08 41.93 -7.32
N LEU A 230 7.18 40.98 -7.61
CA LEU A 230 6.97 40.46 -8.96
C LEU A 230 6.10 41.41 -9.79
N LYS A 231 6.55 41.76 -10.99
CA LYS A 231 5.83 42.63 -11.93
C LYS A 231 5.68 42.04 -13.32
N THR A 232 6.49 41.05 -13.69
CA THR A 232 6.47 40.44 -15.02
C THR A 232 6.26 38.93 -14.93
N LEU A 233 5.80 38.34 -16.04
CA LEU A 233 5.63 36.90 -16.16
C LEU A 233 6.95 36.15 -15.96
N ASP A 234 8.06 36.65 -16.52
CA ASP A 234 9.37 36.01 -16.39
C ASP A 234 9.82 35.89 -14.93
N GLN A 235 9.49 36.88 -14.09
CA GLN A 235 9.81 36.81 -12.66
C GLN A 235 8.91 35.80 -11.94
N MET A 236 7.64 35.68 -12.33
CA MET A 236 6.74 34.65 -11.82
C MET A 236 7.23 33.25 -12.20
N ASP A 237 7.70 33.05 -13.43
CA ASP A 237 8.28 31.79 -13.89
C ASP A 237 9.60 31.48 -13.15
N SER A 238 10.39 32.50 -12.82
CA SER A 238 11.60 32.32 -12.01
C SER A 238 11.29 31.75 -10.61
N VAL A 239 10.23 32.24 -9.96
CA VAL A 239 9.76 31.67 -8.67
C VAL A 239 9.28 30.23 -8.82
N ARG A 240 8.65 29.88 -9.96
CA ARG A 240 8.26 28.49 -10.22
C ARG A 240 9.46 27.56 -10.31
N GLU A 241 10.52 27.99 -10.99
CA GLU A 241 11.75 27.22 -11.09
C GLU A 241 12.46 27.11 -9.74
N GLU A 242 12.50 28.19 -8.95
CA GLU A 242 13.04 28.17 -7.58
C GLU A 242 12.33 27.14 -6.69
N ILE A 243 11.00 27.14 -6.69
CA ILE A 243 10.19 26.15 -5.96
C ILE A 243 10.49 24.74 -6.45
N ASN A 244 10.49 24.53 -7.78
CA ASN A 244 10.76 23.23 -8.38
C ASN A 244 12.14 22.68 -8.02
N ASP A 245 13.15 23.56 -8.01
CA ASP A 245 14.54 23.26 -7.68
C ASP A 245 14.72 22.95 -6.20
N ALA A 246 14.11 23.73 -5.31
CA ALA A 246 14.10 23.49 -3.88
C ALA A 246 13.48 22.13 -3.52
N MET A 247 12.53 21.64 -4.32
CA MET A 247 11.88 20.33 -4.09
C MET A 247 12.60 19.14 -4.76
N LYS A 248 13.80 19.29 -5.33
CA LYS A 248 14.49 18.19 -6.07
C LYS A 248 14.83 16.95 -5.22
N HIS A 249 15.00 17.11 -3.91
CA HIS A 249 15.26 16.00 -2.97
C HIS A 249 14.04 15.09 -2.77
N ILE A 250 12.83 15.58 -3.06
CA ILE A 250 11.59 14.82 -2.93
C ILE A 250 11.52 13.75 -4.03
N LYS A 251 11.45 12.47 -3.62
CA LYS A 251 11.59 11.30 -4.51
C LYS A 251 10.37 11.00 -5.40
N TYR A 252 9.27 11.71 -5.22
CA TYR A 252 8.03 11.52 -5.97
C TYR A 252 8.04 12.32 -7.27
N ASN A 253 7.28 11.86 -8.26
CA ASN A 253 6.95 12.70 -9.41
C ASN A 253 6.12 13.90 -8.90
N LYS A 254 6.40 15.09 -9.41
CA LYS A 254 5.75 16.32 -8.94
C LYS A 254 4.84 16.85 -10.05
N TRP A 255 3.54 16.88 -9.78
CA TRP A 255 2.59 17.70 -10.51
C TRP A 255 2.48 19.03 -9.77
N LEU A 256 3.28 20.01 -10.20
CA LEU A 256 3.37 21.33 -9.56
C LEU A 256 2.55 22.35 -10.35
N ASN A 257 1.60 22.99 -9.67
CA ASN A 257 0.93 24.18 -10.16
C ASN A 257 1.20 25.34 -9.20
N VAL A 258 1.68 26.46 -9.72
CA VAL A 258 1.90 27.69 -8.96
C VAL A 258 1.08 28.80 -9.59
N SER A 259 0.11 29.30 -8.84
CA SER A 259 -0.79 30.36 -9.24
C SER A 259 -0.49 31.66 -8.49
N PHE A 260 -0.77 32.76 -9.17
CA PHE A 260 -0.48 34.11 -8.73
C PHE A 260 -1.75 34.94 -8.93
N THR A 261 -2.34 35.47 -7.85
CA THR A 261 -3.65 36.11 -7.90
C THR A 261 -3.70 37.39 -7.07
N GLY A 262 -4.43 38.40 -7.52
CA GLY A 262 -4.69 39.62 -6.74
C GLY A 262 -5.93 39.54 -5.84
N ASN A 263 -6.63 38.40 -5.81
CA ASN A 263 -7.87 38.27 -5.05
C ASN A 263 -7.93 36.94 -4.31
N LYS A 264 -8.06 37.02 -2.97
CA LYS A 264 -8.13 35.87 -2.06
C LYS A 264 -9.25 34.87 -2.37
N LYS A 265 -10.31 35.26 -3.07
CA LYS A 265 -11.39 34.33 -3.43
C LYS A 265 -10.93 33.15 -4.29
N TRP A 266 -9.80 33.29 -4.99
CA TRP A 266 -9.25 32.25 -5.87
C TRP A 266 -8.37 31.24 -5.15
N ILE A 267 -8.03 31.49 -3.88
CA ILE A 267 -7.18 30.60 -3.07
C ILE A 267 -7.97 29.83 -2.01
N VAL A 268 -9.30 29.89 -2.03
CA VAL A 268 -10.17 29.17 -1.08
C VAL A 268 -10.36 27.74 -1.54
#